data_AF-A0A398CBE8-F1
#
_entry.id   AF-A0A398CBE8-F1
#
_cell.length_a   1.000
_cell.length_b   1.000
_cell.length_c   1.000
_cell.angle_alpha   90.00
_cell.angle_beta   90.00
_cell.angle_gamma   90.00
#
_symmetry.space_group_name_H-M   'P 1'
#
loop_
_entity.id
_entity.type
_entity.pdbx_description
1 polymer ?
#
loop_
_entity_poly.entity_id
_entity_poly.type
_entity_poly.pdbx_seq_one_letter_code
_entity_poly.pdbx_strand_id
1 'polypeptide(L)'
;MRSTFLPSLRLPIALALLSLLAACDIPGLGPDPRVAQREEEAKAIGGACRFAVRGIEDCYANNPKSSKAAIFAGWKDMDGYMRDNKIEGIPASGSAAATPPEDTPAPVAAASAPAKK
;
A
#
# COMPACT_ATOMS: atom_id res chain seq x y z
N MET A 1 -19.73 -22.67 59.32
CA MET A 1 -19.53 -23.46 58.09
C MET A 1 -19.21 -22.50 56.94
N ARG A 2 -17.94 -22.38 56.53
CA ARG A 2 -17.55 -21.56 55.37
C ARG A 2 -17.83 -22.36 54.10
N SER A 3 -18.69 -21.81 53.25
CA SER A 3 -19.07 -22.40 51.96
C SER A 3 -17.83 -22.53 51.06
N THR A 4 -17.30 -23.74 50.96
CA THR A 4 -16.24 -24.15 50.04
C THR A 4 -16.79 -24.48 48.63
N PHE A 5 -18.08 -24.27 48.39
CA PHE A 5 -18.76 -24.63 47.13
C PHE A 5 -18.68 -23.56 46.02
N LEU A 6 -18.30 -22.32 46.34
CA LEU A 6 -18.16 -21.23 45.36
C LEU A 6 -16.89 -21.27 44.48
N PRO A 7 -15.69 -21.69 44.95
CA PRO A 7 -14.49 -21.69 44.10
C PRO A 7 -14.49 -22.81 43.05
N SER A 8 -15.16 -23.93 43.31
CA SER A 8 -15.21 -25.10 42.42
C SER A 8 -16.07 -24.89 41.17
N LEU A 9 -17.03 -23.94 41.19
CA LEU A 9 -17.82 -23.59 40.01
C LEU A 9 -17.12 -22.55 39.11
N ARG A 10 -16.14 -21.80 39.63
CA ARG A 10 -15.40 -20.81 38.83
C ARG A 10 -14.41 -21.43 37.85
N LEU A 11 -13.81 -22.57 38.23
CA LEU A 11 -12.87 -23.29 37.38
C LEU A 11 -13.50 -23.84 36.08
N PRO A 12 -14.66 -24.53 36.10
CA PRO A 12 -15.30 -24.97 34.86
C PRO A 12 -15.84 -23.80 34.02
N ILE A 13 -16.31 -22.71 34.65
CA ILE A 13 -16.73 -21.50 33.93
C ILE A 13 -15.53 -20.84 33.21
N ALA A 14 -14.39 -20.70 33.89
CA ALA A 14 -13.18 -20.16 33.29
C ALA A 14 -12.65 -21.05 32.15
N LEU A 15 -12.72 -22.38 32.31
CA LEU A 15 -12.30 -23.33 31.28
C LEU A 15 -13.25 -23.28 30.07
N ALA A 16 -14.56 -23.14 30.30
CA ALA A 16 -15.55 -22.91 29.26
C ALA A 16 -15.27 -21.60 28.50
N LEU A 17 -15.04 -20.49 29.22
CA LEU A 17 -14.65 -19.20 28.61
C LEU A 17 -13.35 -19.29 27.79
N LEU A 18 -12.33 -20.01 28.27
CA LEU A 18 -11.11 -20.27 27.50
C LEU A 18 -11.37 -21.11 26.25
N SER A 19 -12.23 -22.12 26.34
CA SER A 19 -12.61 -22.93 25.18
C SER A 19 -13.44 -22.16 24.15
N LEU A 20 -14.27 -21.19 24.58
CA LEU A 20 -14.95 -20.27 23.68
C LEU A 20 -13.96 -19.29 23.01
N LEU A 21 -12.89 -18.88 23.68
CA LEU A 21 -11.81 -18.07 23.09
C LEU A 21 -10.94 -18.88 22.11
N ALA A 22 -10.75 -20.19 22.35
CA ALA A 22 -10.00 -21.09 21.47
C ALA A 22 -10.84 -21.65 20.30
N ALA A 23 -12.17 -21.51 20.35
CA ALA A 23 -13.11 -21.94 19.31
C ALA A 23 -13.48 -20.81 18.32
N CYS A 24 -12.83 -19.64 18.40
CA CYS A 24 -12.73 -18.75 17.24
C CYS A 24 -11.88 -19.46 16.19
N ASP A 25 -12.57 -20.18 15.30
CA ASP A 25 -12.12 -20.70 14.01
C ASP A 25 -10.67 -20.34 13.64
N ILE A 26 -9.77 -21.34 13.59
CA ILE A 26 -8.55 -21.26 12.77
C ILE A 26 -8.71 -22.30 11.65
N PRO A 27 -9.66 -22.11 10.72
CA PRO A 27 -9.78 -23.00 9.59
C PRO A 27 -8.72 -22.57 8.58
N GLY A 28 -7.56 -23.23 8.59
CA GLY A 28 -6.54 -23.13 7.53
C GLY A 28 -6.00 -21.72 7.31
N LEU A 29 -4.86 -21.40 7.94
CA LEU A 29 -3.94 -20.33 7.56
C LEU A 29 -4.07 -20.09 6.06
N GLY A 30 -4.47 -18.88 5.65
CA GLY A 30 -4.79 -18.53 4.27
C GLY A 30 -3.63 -18.77 3.29
N PRO A 31 -3.61 -18.11 2.11
CA PRO A 31 -2.44 -18.17 1.23
C PRO A 31 -1.17 -17.97 2.06
N ASP A 32 -0.12 -18.77 1.78
CA ASP A 32 1.17 -18.70 2.50
C ASP A 32 1.47 -17.23 2.85
N PRO A 33 1.83 -16.90 4.10
CA PRO A 33 1.92 -15.51 4.53
C PRO A 33 2.84 -14.67 3.63
N ARG A 34 3.82 -15.29 2.96
CA ARG A 34 4.66 -14.61 1.96
C ARG A 34 3.93 -14.33 0.65
N VAL A 35 3.03 -15.22 0.22
CA VAL A 35 2.16 -14.99 -0.95
C VAL A 35 1.18 -13.87 -0.65
N ALA A 36 0.48 -13.94 0.48
CA ALA A 36 -0.40 -12.87 0.92
C ALA A 36 0.34 -11.53 1.03
N GLN A 37 1.53 -11.53 1.65
CA GLN A 37 2.38 -10.35 1.70
C GLN A 37 2.73 -9.83 0.30
N ARG A 38 3.18 -10.68 -0.63
CA ARG A 38 3.51 -10.23 -2.01
C ARG A 38 2.32 -9.64 -2.75
N GLU A 39 1.12 -10.16 -2.53
CA GLU A 39 -0.09 -9.60 -3.13
C GLU A 39 -0.44 -8.23 -2.55
N GLU A 40 -0.33 -8.06 -1.23
CA GLU A 40 -0.55 -6.76 -0.57
C GLU A 40 0.53 -5.74 -0.94
N GLU A 41 1.80 -6.15 -1.05
CA GLU A 41 2.88 -5.29 -1.57
C GLU A 41 2.58 -4.86 -3.02
N ALA A 42 2.10 -5.77 -3.86
CA ALA A 42 1.72 -5.45 -5.23
C ALA A 42 0.53 -4.46 -5.29
N LYS A 43 -0.47 -4.62 -4.42
CA LYS A 43 -1.57 -3.64 -4.28
C LYS A 43 -1.05 -2.28 -3.82
N ALA A 44 -0.16 -2.23 -2.82
CA ALA A 44 0.45 -1.00 -2.34
C ALA A 44 1.22 -0.28 -3.46
N ILE A 45 1.99 -1.01 -4.27
CA ILE A 45 2.66 -0.49 -5.46
C ILE A 45 1.65 0.12 -6.43
N GLY A 46 0.55 -0.58 -6.74
CA GLY A 46 -0.51 -0.09 -7.62
C GLY A 46 -1.17 1.20 -7.12
N GLY A 47 -1.45 1.27 -5.83
CA GLY A 47 -1.99 2.48 -5.20
C GLY A 47 -1.02 3.65 -5.27
N ALA A 48 0.25 3.42 -4.91
CA ALA A 48 1.30 4.43 -5.02
C ALA A 48 1.46 4.94 -6.46
N CYS A 49 1.42 4.05 -7.44
CA CYS A 49 1.44 4.36 -8.86
C CYS A 49 0.31 5.30 -9.29
N ARG A 50 -0.92 5.03 -8.84
CA ARG A 50 -2.07 5.88 -9.16
C ARG A 50 -1.94 7.25 -8.50
N PHE A 51 -1.53 7.28 -7.24
CA PHE A 51 -1.27 8.51 -6.50
C PHE A 51 -0.14 9.32 -7.14
N ALA A 52 0.86 8.63 -7.71
CA ALA A 52 1.96 9.22 -8.46
C ALA A 52 1.57 9.75 -9.87
N VAL A 53 0.29 9.71 -10.22
CA VAL A 53 -0.25 10.11 -11.54
C VAL A 53 0.41 9.33 -12.69
N ARG A 54 0.76 8.07 -12.45
CA ARG A 54 1.34 7.18 -13.48
C ARG A 54 0.26 6.32 -14.15
N GLY A 55 0.44 6.08 -15.45
CA GLY A 55 -0.31 5.08 -16.17
C GLY A 55 0.01 3.67 -15.68
N ILE A 56 -0.98 2.77 -15.73
CA ILE A 56 -0.83 1.39 -15.22
C ILE A 56 0.25 0.60 -15.96
N GLU A 57 0.40 0.82 -17.28
CA GLU A 57 1.39 0.13 -18.10
C GLU A 57 2.83 0.45 -17.68
N ASP A 58 3.11 1.70 -17.33
CA ASP A 58 4.42 2.11 -16.79
C ASP A 58 4.68 1.43 -15.43
N CYS A 59 3.65 1.24 -14.63
CA CYS A 59 3.80 0.52 -13.37
C CYS A 59 4.05 -0.97 -13.52
N TYR A 60 3.53 -1.60 -14.58
CA TYR A 60 3.92 -2.97 -14.92
C TYR A 60 5.37 -3.06 -15.40
N ALA A 61 5.81 -2.10 -16.22
CA ALA A 61 7.18 -2.05 -16.71
C ALA A 61 8.21 -1.89 -15.56
N ASN A 62 7.90 -1.04 -14.58
CA ASN A 62 8.76 -0.78 -13.43
C ASN A 62 8.70 -1.87 -12.35
N ASN A 63 7.68 -2.75 -12.36
CA ASN A 63 7.48 -3.79 -11.34
C ASN A 63 7.25 -5.18 -11.95
N PRO A 64 8.21 -5.72 -12.75
CA PRO A 64 8.01 -6.96 -13.51
C PRO A 64 7.89 -8.22 -12.65
N LYS A 65 8.31 -8.17 -11.38
CA LYS A 65 8.25 -9.30 -10.44
C LYS A 65 6.96 -9.34 -9.61
N SER A 66 6.14 -8.30 -9.71
CA SER A 66 4.92 -8.15 -8.94
C SER A 66 3.71 -8.64 -9.74
N SER A 67 2.68 -9.12 -9.04
CA SER A 67 1.44 -9.55 -9.70
C SER A 67 0.77 -8.37 -10.39
N LYS A 68 0.68 -8.40 -11.72
CA LYS A 68 -0.01 -7.35 -12.51
C LYS A 68 -1.48 -7.19 -12.08
N ALA A 69 -2.13 -8.29 -11.74
CA ALA A 69 -3.51 -8.29 -11.25
C ALA A 69 -3.64 -7.56 -9.91
N ALA A 70 -2.73 -7.83 -8.96
CA ALA A 70 -2.73 -7.17 -7.66
C ALA A 70 -2.34 -5.69 -7.76
N ILE A 71 -1.38 -5.33 -8.62
CA ILE A 71 -1.07 -3.93 -8.95
C ILE A 71 -2.31 -3.22 -9.49
N PHE A 72 -3.00 -3.81 -10.47
CA PHE A 72 -4.22 -3.21 -11.01
C PHE A 72 -5.29 -3.03 -9.93
N ALA A 73 -5.42 -4.01 -9.03
CA ALA A 73 -6.38 -3.93 -7.94
C ALA A 73 -6.09 -2.76 -6.99
N GLY A 74 -4.84 -2.57 -6.58
CA GLY A 74 -4.48 -1.40 -5.78
C GLY A 74 -4.60 -0.07 -6.52
N TRP A 75 -4.32 -0.06 -7.82
CA TRP A 75 -4.45 1.13 -8.66
C TRP A 75 -5.91 1.59 -8.79
N LYS A 76 -6.86 0.67 -9.05
CA LYS A 76 -8.29 1.00 -9.14
C LYS A 76 -8.85 1.47 -7.79
N ASP A 77 -8.40 0.87 -6.69
CA ASP A 77 -8.87 1.20 -5.35
C ASP A 77 -8.41 2.61 -4.97
N MET A 78 -7.15 2.96 -5.30
CA MET A 78 -6.64 4.31 -5.12
C MET A 78 -7.31 5.32 -6.09
N ASP A 79 -7.63 4.94 -7.32
CA ASP A 79 -8.37 5.82 -8.25
C ASP A 79 -9.75 6.17 -7.71
N GLY A 80 -10.49 5.17 -7.24
CA GLY A 80 -11.78 5.34 -6.58
C GLY A 80 -11.64 6.25 -5.36
N TYR A 81 -10.70 5.94 -4.47
CA TYR A 81 -10.44 6.74 -3.27
C TYR A 81 -10.12 8.20 -3.60
N MET A 82 -9.25 8.46 -4.58
CA MET A 82 -8.91 9.83 -4.98
C MET A 82 -10.11 10.58 -5.56
N ARG A 83 -10.95 9.92 -6.35
CA ARG A 83 -12.15 10.52 -6.95
C ARG A 83 -13.23 10.83 -5.92
N ASP A 84 -13.45 9.90 -5.00
CA ASP A 84 -14.45 10.05 -3.93
C ASP A 84 -14.03 11.14 -2.93
N ASN A 85 -12.73 11.32 -2.71
CA ASN A 85 -12.19 12.24 -1.71
C ASN A 85 -11.54 13.51 -2.29
N LYS A 86 -11.59 13.71 -3.62
CA LYS A 86 -11.00 14.86 -4.33
C LYS A 86 -9.52 15.06 -4.01
N ILE A 87 -8.79 13.96 -3.96
CA ILE A 87 -7.35 13.97 -3.68
C ILE A 87 -6.61 14.15 -5.00
N GLU A 88 -5.76 15.17 -5.05
CA GLU A 88 -4.84 15.36 -6.17
C GLU A 88 -3.63 14.45 -5.99
N GLY A 89 -3.26 13.76 -7.07
CA GLY A 89 -2.06 12.94 -7.08
C GLY A 89 -0.82 13.81 -7.18
N ILE A 90 0.31 13.28 -6.70
CA ILE A 90 1.60 13.96 -6.76
C ILE A 90 2.39 13.33 -7.91
N PRO A 91 2.56 14.00 -9.06
CA PRO A 91 3.34 13.46 -10.16
C PRO A 91 4.71 13.02 -9.66
N ALA A 92 5.06 11.76 -9.88
CA ALA A 92 6.42 11.33 -9.58
C ALA A 92 7.39 12.16 -10.44
N SER A 93 8.39 12.77 -9.81
CA SER A 93 9.54 13.30 -10.55
C SER A 93 10.07 12.17 -11.43
N GLY A 94 10.28 12.48 -12.70
CA GLY A 94 10.46 11.50 -13.78
C GLY A 94 11.33 10.32 -13.34
N SER A 95 10.87 9.11 -13.68
CA SER A 95 11.76 7.95 -13.65
C SER A 95 13.04 8.35 -14.38
N ALA A 96 14.19 8.10 -13.76
CA ALA A 96 15.46 8.12 -14.44
C ALA A 96 15.40 7.02 -15.51
N ALA A 97 14.81 7.34 -16.66
CA ALA A 97 15.28 6.78 -17.90
C ALA A 97 16.78 7.11 -17.89
N ALA A 98 17.62 6.07 -17.81
CA ALA A 98 19.05 6.22 -18.02
C ALA A 98 19.23 6.61 -19.50
N THR A 99 19.02 7.89 -19.81
CA THR A 99 19.54 8.50 -21.01
C THR A 99 21.05 8.60 -20.79
N PRO A 100 21.90 8.00 -21.65
CA PRO A 100 23.31 8.36 -21.70
C PRO A 100 23.42 9.89 -21.85
N PRO A 101 24.41 10.55 -21.24
CA PRO A 101 24.51 12.00 -21.28
C PRO A 101 24.74 12.44 -22.74
N GLU A 102 23.72 13.02 -23.35
CA GLU A 102 23.86 13.80 -24.57
C GLU A 102 24.06 15.24 -24.15
N ASP A 103 25.27 15.75 -24.43
CA ASP A 103 25.68 17.14 -24.22
C ASP A 103 24.65 18.10 -24.84
N THR A 104 23.92 18.82 -24.00
CA THR A 104 23.26 20.06 -24.41
C THR A 104 23.58 21.15 -23.38
N PRO A 105 24.27 22.23 -23.79
CA PRO A 105 24.66 23.29 -22.86
C PRO A 105 23.44 24.08 -22.41
N ALA A 106 23.40 24.38 -21.11
CA ALA A 106 22.36 25.19 -20.46
C ALA A 106 22.22 26.58 -21.11
N PRO A 107 20.99 27.11 -21.28
CA PRO A 107 20.83 28.53 -21.57
C PRO A 107 21.13 29.33 -20.29
N VAL A 108 22.27 30.01 -20.33
CA VAL A 108 22.67 31.03 -19.36
C VAL A 108 21.62 32.14 -19.26
N ALA A 109 21.22 32.44 -18.03
CA ALA A 109 20.47 33.63 -17.68
C ALA A 109 21.22 34.88 -18.14
N ALA A 110 20.58 35.72 -18.94
CA ALA A 110 21.02 37.07 -19.22
C ALA A 110 20.06 38.05 -18.53
N ALA A 111 20.43 38.44 -17.31
CA ALA A 111 19.95 39.66 -16.70
C ALA A 111 20.59 40.85 -17.42
N SER A 112 19.76 41.74 -17.97
CA SER A 112 20.18 43.11 -18.29
C SER A 112 18.97 44.06 -18.18
N ALA A 113 18.91 44.79 -17.07
CA ALA A 113 18.30 46.14 -17.01
C ALA A 113 19.28 47.13 -17.70
N PRO A 114 18.91 48.37 -18.12
CA PRO A 114 18.13 49.34 -17.32
C PRO A 114 17.17 50.34 -18.05
N ALA A 115 16.29 50.94 -17.22
CA ALA A 115 15.85 52.34 -17.11
C ALA A 115 15.28 53.19 -18.29
N LYS A 116 14.14 53.83 -17.95
CA LYS A 116 13.60 55.18 -18.27
C LYS A 116 12.99 55.47 -19.67
N LYS A 117 11.68 55.73 -19.67
CA LYS A 117 11.11 57.09 -19.78
C LYS A 117 9.73 57.14 -19.11
#